data_AF-A0A7J7RQ66-F1
#
_entry.id   AF-A0A7J7RQ66-F1
#
_cell.length_a   1.000
_cell.length_b   1.000
_cell.length_c   1.000
_cell.angle_alpha   90.00
_cell.angle_beta   90.00
_cell.angle_gamma   90.00
#
_symmetry.space_group_name_H-M   'P 1'
#
loop_
_entity.id
_entity.type
_entity.pdbx_description
1 polymer ?
#
loop_
_entity_poly.entity_id
_entity_poly.type
_entity_poly.pdbx_seq_one_letter_code
_entity_poly.pdbx_strand_id
1 'polypeptide(L)'
;MRAQLPRRVLLSLVLRLLFLKPVVTGSCSGDDQELLKQLQRQTDFMQDTSRLLDPYMHAQGLDVPGLKEHCQEHPGVFPRENALHGLSRRGFLQTLNAKLGHVLHRLTILQQDLPKVQEFGTVKRYIYGIRNNIYCLAQLLPGSSETAEPTQAGTEDSPPPPPASDTFQRKLQGCQFLRGYHRFMHSVGQVFHKWRESPSRSRRHSPHRALRKGAYRMQPSMRGKRLMPRGQLPQ
;
A
#
# COMPACT_ATOMS: atom_id res chain seq x y z
N MET A 1 -32.39 32.69 35.13
CA MET A 1 -30.95 33.01 34.99
C MET A 1 -30.55 32.77 33.54
N ARG A 2 -30.12 33.80 32.82
CA ARG A 2 -29.76 33.69 31.39
C ARG A 2 -28.25 33.63 31.28
N ALA A 3 -27.69 32.46 30.97
CA ALA A 3 -26.26 32.27 30.82
C ALA A 3 -25.76 33.04 29.58
N GLN A 4 -25.03 34.13 29.81
CA GLN A 4 -24.30 34.82 28.75
C GLN A 4 -23.01 34.05 28.51
N LEU A 5 -22.97 33.27 27.42
CA LEU A 5 -21.72 32.66 26.97
C LEU A 5 -20.77 33.80 26.53
N PRO A 6 -19.57 33.94 27.11
CA PRO A 6 -18.68 35.03 26.76
C PRO A 6 -18.25 34.88 25.29
N ARG A 7 -18.48 35.93 24.50
CA ARG A 7 -18.16 36.06 23.05
C ARG A 7 -16.75 35.57 22.67
N ARG A 8 -15.80 35.58 23.62
CA ARG A 8 -14.43 35.05 23.47
C ARG A 8 -14.37 33.53 23.32
N VAL A 9 -15.26 32.78 23.99
CA VAL A 9 -15.31 31.30 23.89
C VAL A 9 -15.83 30.89 22.51
N LEU A 10 -16.84 31.59 21.99
CA LEU A 10 -17.35 31.38 20.63
C LEU A 10 -16.29 31.67 19.56
N LEU A 11 -15.55 32.78 19.68
CA LEU A 11 -14.46 33.12 18.76
C LEU A 11 -13.31 32.11 18.81
N SER A 12 -12.93 31.63 20.00
CA SER A 12 -11.90 30.61 20.17
C SER A 12 -12.32 29.26 19.59
N LEU A 13 -13.59 28.87 19.75
CA LEU A 13 -14.14 27.63 19.21
C LEU A 13 -14.21 27.70 17.68
N VAL A 14 -14.64 28.83 17.11
CA VAL A 14 -14.69 29.06 15.65
C VAL A 14 -13.29 29.09 15.05
N LEU A 15 -12.30 29.71 15.72
CA LEU A 15 -10.91 29.65 15.27
C LEU A 15 -10.39 28.21 15.29
N ARG A 16 -10.63 27.44 16.36
CA ARG A 16 -10.23 26.02 16.44
C ARG A 16 -10.91 25.16 15.38
N LEU A 17 -12.17 25.44 15.03
CA LEU A 17 -12.88 24.80 13.93
C LEU A 17 -12.32 25.18 12.54
N LEU A 18 -11.89 26.43 12.36
CA LEU A 18 -11.24 26.88 11.11
C LEU A 18 -9.84 26.30 10.91
N PHE A 19 -9.15 25.92 11.99
CA PHE A 19 -7.85 25.24 11.95
C PHE A 19 -7.93 23.71 11.94
N LEU A 20 -9.13 23.12 12.02
CA LEU A 20 -9.35 21.76 11.55
C LEU A 20 -9.22 21.78 10.03
N LYS A 21 -7.99 21.83 9.53
CA LYS A 21 -7.73 21.52 8.13
C LYS A 21 -8.34 20.14 7.90
N PRO A 22 -9.35 20.00 7.03
CA PRO A 22 -9.63 18.67 6.52
C PRO A 22 -8.28 18.20 5.98
N VAL A 23 -7.75 17.11 6.53
CA VAL A 23 -6.71 16.36 5.84
C VAL A 23 -7.32 16.15 4.48
N VAL A 24 -6.77 16.81 3.46
CA VAL A 24 -7.17 16.58 2.08
C VAL A 24 -6.79 15.13 1.86
N THR A 25 -7.74 14.24 2.12
CA THR A 25 -7.70 12.87 1.68
C THR A 25 -7.61 13.00 0.18
N GLY A 26 -6.39 12.90 -0.35
CA GLY A 26 -6.17 12.83 -1.77
C GLY A 26 -7.12 11.78 -2.33
N SER A 27 -7.78 12.08 -3.43
CA SER A 27 -8.75 11.16 -4.00
C SER A 27 -8.05 9.85 -4.32
N CYS A 28 -8.49 8.76 -3.70
CA CYS A 28 -8.00 7.44 -4.05
C CYS A 28 -8.44 7.09 -5.47
N SER A 29 -7.51 6.61 -6.29
CA SER A 29 -7.87 5.97 -7.55
C SER A 29 -8.71 4.72 -7.25
N GLY A 30 -9.78 4.50 -8.01
CA GLY A 30 -10.58 3.29 -7.93
C GLY A 30 -9.93 2.06 -8.59
N ASP A 31 -8.77 2.24 -9.21
CA ASP A 31 -8.03 1.19 -9.91
C ASP A 31 -7.04 0.48 -8.97
N ASP A 32 -7.39 -0.74 -8.55
CA ASP A 32 -6.57 -1.56 -7.66
C ASP A 32 -5.26 -2.02 -8.32
N GLN A 33 -5.25 -2.24 -9.63
CA GLN A 33 -4.07 -2.67 -10.38
C GLN A 33 -3.05 -1.55 -10.52
N GLU A 34 -3.48 -0.32 -10.78
CA GLU A 34 -2.58 0.82 -10.82
C GLU A 34 -2.01 1.13 -9.42
N LEU A 35 -2.82 1.02 -8.36
CA LEU A 35 -2.33 1.14 -6.97
C LEU A 35 -1.29 0.07 -6.63
N LEU A 36 -1.52 -1.19 -7.01
CA LEU A 36 -0.57 -2.28 -6.81
C LEU A 36 0.74 -2.05 -7.56
N LYS A 37 0.68 -1.56 -8.80
CA LYS A 37 1.86 -1.20 -9.59
C LYS A 37 2.65 -0.05 -8.98
N GLN A 38 1.98 0.96 -8.41
CA GLN A 38 2.66 2.02 -7.68
C GLN A 38 3.35 1.48 -6.42
N LEU A 39 2.66 0.64 -5.65
CA LEU A 39 3.20 -0.01 -4.46
C LEU A 39 4.43 -0.85 -4.81
N GLN A 40 4.39 -1.64 -5.89
CA GLN A 40 5.54 -2.40 -6.39
C GLN A 40 6.74 -1.50 -6.68
N ARG A 41 6.55 -0.43 -7.47
CA ARG A 41 7.63 0.52 -7.78
C ARG A 41 8.22 1.16 -6.52
N GLN A 42 7.37 1.47 -5.55
CA GLN A 42 7.81 2.03 -4.27
C GLN A 42 8.57 1.01 -3.43
N THR A 43 8.14 -0.26 -3.39
CA THR A 43 8.89 -1.33 -2.70
C THR A 43 10.21 -1.65 -3.39
N ASP A 44 10.25 -1.60 -4.73
CA ASP A 44 11.47 -1.82 -5.51
C ASP A 44 12.52 -0.73 -5.26
N PHE A 45 12.08 0.52 -5.12
CA PHE A 45 12.94 1.61 -4.69
C PHE A 45 13.41 1.41 -3.23
N MET A 46 12.52 0.94 -2.36
CA MET A 46 12.79 0.90 -0.92
C MET A 46 13.59 -0.31 -0.45
N GLN A 47 13.66 -1.38 -1.22
CA GLN A 47 14.51 -2.55 -0.91
C GLN A 47 16.00 -2.30 -1.22
N ASP A 48 16.32 -1.33 -2.07
CA ASP A 48 17.68 -1.01 -2.50
C ASP A 48 18.47 -0.37 -1.35
N THR A 49 19.52 -1.05 -0.88
CA THR A 49 20.34 -0.63 0.28
C THR A 49 21.10 0.66 0.00
N SER A 50 21.42 0.94 -1.27
CA SER A 50 22.12 2.15 -1.67
C SER A 50 21.30 3.42 -1.42
N ARG A 51 19.99 3.27 -1.19
CA ARG A 51 19.08 4.40 -0.93
C ARG A 51 19.08 4.88 0.50
N LEU A 52 19.61 4.10 1.46
CA LEU A 52 19.61 4.52 2.85
C LEU A 52 20.64 3.81 3.72
N LEU A 53 20.71 2.48 3.67
CA LEU A 53 21.64 1.72 4.50
C LEU A 53 23.10 2.06 4.18
N ASP A 54 23.49 2.02 2.91
CA ASP A 54 24.90 2.24 2.55
C ASP A 54 25.34 3.68 2.86
N PRO A 55 24.55 4.74 2.54
CA PRO A 55 24.83 6.10 2.99
C PRO A 55 24.92 6.24 4.52
N TYR A 56 24.05 5.54 5.27
CA TYR A 56 24.11 5.53 6.72
C TYR A 56 25.40 4.89 7.24
N MET A 57 25.78 3.73 6.69
CA MET A 57 27.01 3.02 7.08
C MET A 57 28.24 3.86 6.80
N HIS A 58 28.29 4.51 5.62
CA HIS A 58 29.38 5.40 5.26
C HIS A 58 29.47 6.60 6.21
N ALA A 59 28.35 7.30 6.45
CA ALA A 59 28.32 8.47 7.33
C ALA A 59 28.67 8.15 8.79
N GLN A 60 28.43 6.90 9.24
CA GLN A 60 28.71 6.45 10.60
C GLN A 60 30.11 5.87 10.80
N GLY A 61 30.87 5.64 9.72
CA GLY A 61 32.15 4.93 9.75
C GLY A 61 32.02 3.42 9.98
N LEU A 62 30.89 2.82 9.58
CA LEU A 62 30.62 1.38 9.71
C LEU A 62 30.92 0.60 8.41
N ASP A 63 31.15 1.28 7.29
CA ASP A 63 31.48 0.64 6.00
C ASP A 63 32.98 0.30 5.90
N VAL A 64 33.45 -0.46 6.89
CA VAL A 64 34.81 -1.02 6.94
C VAL A 64 34.73 -2.52 7.24
N PRO A 65 35.67 -3.33 6.73
CA PRO A 65 35.75 -4.75 7.10
C PRO A 65 35.83 -4.94 8.62
N GLY A 66 35.20 -5.99 9.13
CA GLY A 66 35.01 -6.24 10.56
C GLY A 66 33.72 -5.63 11.12
N LEU A 67 33.44 -4.35 10.85
CA LEU A 67 32.22 -3.67 11.37
C LEU A 67 30.99 -3.93 10.50
N LYS A 68 31.18 -4.05 9.19
CA LYS A 68 30.10 -4.31 8.23
C LYS A 68 29.37 -5.62 8.51
N GLU A 69 30.10 -6.62 8.98
CA GLU A 69 29.62 -7.96 9.33
C GLU A 69 28.72 -7.92 10.56
N HIS A 70 28.90 -6.95 11.45
CA HIS A 70 28.09 -6.77 12.66
C HIS A 70 26.75 -6.07 12.36
N CYS A 71 26.63 -5.45 11.20
CA CYS A 71 25.38 -4.90 10.70
C CYS A 71 24.49 -6.02 10.12
N GLN A 72 24.17 -7.04 10.92
CA GLN A 72 23.15 -8.04 10.55
C GLN A 72 21.80 -7.62 11.11
N GLU A 73 20.73 -7.95 10.39
CA GLU A 73 19.40 -7.71 10.92
C GLU A 73 19.19 -8.40 12.29
N HIS A 74 18.61 -7.68 13.23
CA HIS A 74 18.16 -8.26 14.49
C HIS A 74 16.89 -9.11 14.29
N PRO A 75 16.88 -10.39 14.72
CA PRO A 75 15.72 -11.27 14.56
C PRO A 75 14.45 -10.68 15.21
N GLY A 76 13.29 -10.92 14.59
CA GLY A 76 11.99 -10.56 15.17
C GLY A 76 11.54 -9.11 14.98
N VAL A 77 12.41 -8.19 14.55
CA VAL A 77 12.03 -6.79 14.32
C VAL A 77 11.03 -6.67 13.16
N PHE A 78 11.34 -7.33 12.03
CA PHE A 78 10.50 -7.35 10.84
C PHE A 78 10.01 -8.76 10.50
N PRO A 79 8.73 -8.92 10.12
CA PRO A 79 8.18 -10.20 9.66
C PRO A 79 8.98 -10.77 8.48
N ARG A 80 9.12 -12.09 8.41
CA ARG A 80 9.68 -12.79 7.25
C ARG A 80 8.66 -12.91 6.12
N GLU A 81 9.13 -13.13 4.90
CA GLU A 81 8.28 -13.21 3.71
C GLU A 81 7.17 -14.26 3.84
N ASN A 82 7.48 -15.45 4.36
CA ASN A 82 6.50 -16.51 4.60
C ASN A 82 5.39 -16.07 5.59
N ALA A 83 5.75 -15.35 6.66
CA ALA A 83 4.79 -14.80 7.61
C ALA A 83 3.89 -13.76 6.93
N LEU A 84 4.43 -12.94 6.02
CA LEU A 84 3.65 -11.96 5.27
C LEU A 84 2.69 -12.62 4.24
N HIS A 85 3.14 -13.67 3.53
CA HIS A 85 2.27 -14.42 2.61
C HIS A 85 1.12 -15.15 3.34
N GLY A 86 1.32 -15.53 4.61
CA GLY A 86 0.29 -16.17 5.43
C GLY A 86 -0.84 -15.24 5.87
N LEU A 87 -0.71 -13.92 5.69
CA LEU A 87 -1.73 -12.95 6.09
C LEU A 87 -2.84 -12.84 5.05
N SER A 88 -4.06 -12.53 5.52
CA SER A 88 -5.13 -12.05 4.63
C SER A 88 -4.71 -10.73 3.98
N ARG A 89 -5.32 -10.34 2.84
CA ARG A 89 -5.01 -9.06 2.19
C ARG A 89 -5.14 -7.88 3.15
N ARG A 90 -6.23 -7.84 3.93
CA ARG A 90 -6.46 -6.79 4.93
C ARG A 90 -5.42 -6.84 6.05
N GLY A 91 -5.12 -8.03 6.59
CA GLY A 91 -4.12 -8.22 7.64
C GLY A 91 -2.71 -7.82 7.18
N PHE A 92 -2.35 -8.11 5.94
CA PHE A 92 -1.10 -7.68 5.32
C PHE A 92 -1.00 -6.16 5.25
N LEU A 93 -2.02 -5.47 4.72
CA LEU A 93 -2.03 -4.01 4.62
C LEU A 93 -1.96 -3.33 6.00
N GLN A 94 -2.68 -3.87 7.00
CA GLN A 94 -2.62 -3.38 8.38
C GLN A 94 -1.22 -3.57 9.00
N THR A 95 -0.65 -4.77 8.87
CA THR A 95 0.69 -5.08 9.36
C THR A 95 1.74 -4.19 8.72
N LEU A 96 1.66 -4.00 7.40
CA LEU A 96 2.55 -3.13 6.65
C LEU A 96 2.44 -1.67 7.12
N ASN A 97 1.22 -1.14 7.26
CA ASN A 97 1.02 0.24 7.74
C ASN A 97 1.57 0.45 9.16
N ALA A 98 1.39 -0.52 10.07
CA ALA A 98 1.93 -0.47 11.42
C ALA A 98 3.47 -0.48 11.42
N LYS A 99 4.09 -1.41 10.68
CA LYS A 99 5.55 -1.50 10.57
C LYS A 99 6.15 -0.25 9.93
N LEU A 100 5.52 0.32 8.91
CA LEU A 100 5.94 1.60 8.32
C LEU A 100 5.81 2.78 9.29
N GLY A 101 4.80 2.78 10.17
CA GLY A 101 4.68 3.73 11.27
C GLY A 101 5.88 3.65 12.23
N HIS A 102 6.23 2.44 12.66
CA HIS A 102 7.43 2.22 13.48
C HIS A 102 8.72 2.65 12.78
N VAL A 103 8.85 2.37 11.47
CA VAL A 103 10.00 2.83 10.67
C VAL A 103 10.09 4.35 10.64
N LEU A 104 9.00 5.07 10.39
CA LEU A 104 9.00 6.54 10.40
C LEU A 104 9.48 7.12 11.75
N HIS A 105 9.08 6.50 12.86
CA HIS A 105 9.53 6.90 14.18
C HIS A 105 11.05 6.68 14.34
N ARG A 106 11.54 5.47 14.03
CA ARG A 106 12.97 5.14 14.12
C ARG A 106 13.83 6.00 13.18
N LEU A 107 13.38 6.27 11.96
CA LEU A 107 14.07 7.16 11.03
C LEU A 107 14.16 8.59 11.55
N THR A 108 13.18 9.05 12.34
CA THR A 108 13.23 10.37 12.97
C THR A 108 14.33 10.44 14.02
N ILE A 109 14.48 9.40 14.83
CA ILE A 109 15.57 9.31 15.83
C ILE A 109 16.93 9.26 15.12
N LEU A 110 17.10 8.39 14.12
CA LEU A 110 18.35 8.29 13.37
C LEU A 110 18.72 9.60 12.64
N GLN A 111 17.73 10.31 12.11
CA GLN A 111 17.94 11.60 11.45
C GLN A 111 18.36 12.70 12.44
N GLN A 112 17.89 12.66 13.69
CA GLN A 112 18.36 13.59 14.73
C GLN A 112 19.84 13.38 15.05
N ASP A 113 20.28 12.13 15.10
CA ASP A 113 21.69 11.78 15.31
C ASP A 113 22.55 12.11 14.06
N LEU A 114 21.97 12.04 12.85
CA LEU A 114 22.65 12.27 11.57
C LEU A 114 21.86 13.19 10.64
N PRO A 115 21.82 14.51 10.94
CA PRO A 115 21.01 15.45 10.17
C PRO A 115 21.50 15.67 8.73
N LYS A 116 22.76 15.30 8.44
CA LYS A 116 23.40 15.50 7.12
C LYS A 116 23.03 14.44 6.08
N VAL A 117 22.45 13.31 6.48
CA VAL A 117 22.05 12.23 5.56
C VAL A 117 20.69 12.60 4.93
N GLN A 118 20.72 13.11 3.69
CA GLN A 118 19.54 13.66 3.01
C GLN A 118 18.51 12.55 2.67
N GLU A 119 18.99 11.33 2.52
CA GLU A 119 18.22 10.13 2.17
C GLU A 119 17.09 9.87 3.16
N PHE A 120 17.25 10.23 4.44
CA PHE A 120 16.17 10.11 5.44
C PHE A 120 14.90 10.85 5.02
N GLY A 121 15.04 12.06 4.48
CA GLY A 121 13.90 12.86 4.02
C GLY A 121 13.19 12.23 2.83
N THR A 122 13.97 11.73 1.87
CA THR A 122 13.47 11.04 0.68
C THR A 122 12.72 9.77 1.08
N VAL A 123 13.33 8.90 1.89
CA VAL A 123 12.71 7.65 2.34
C VAL A 123 11.44 7.90 3.14
N LYS A 124 11.42 8.87 4.06
CA LYS A 124 10.20 9.26 4.78
C LYS A 124 9.07 9.62 3.83
N ARG A 125 9.35 10.40 2.78
CA ARG A 125 8.35 10.78 1.77
C ARG A 125 7.81 9.56 1.03
N TYR A 126 8.66 8.62 0.63
CA TYR A 126 8.24 7.35 0.02
C TYR A 126 7.36 6.53 0.97
N ILE A 127 7.72 6.44 2.25
CA ILE A 127 6.92 5.72 3.24
C ILE A 127 5.53 6.35 3.39
N TYR A 128 5.43 7.69 3.45
CA TYR A 128 4.12 8.36 3.46
C TYR A 128 3.31 8.05 2.19
N GLY A 129 3.95 8.04 1.03
CA GLY A 129 3.31 7.64 -0.24
C GLY A 129 2.78 6.20 -0.20
N ILE A 130 3.57 5.26 0.30
CA ILE A 130 3.16 3.86 0.48
C ILE A 130 1.97 3.77 1.43
N ARG A 131 1.98 4.46 2.57
CA ARG A 131 0.88 4.45 3.55
C ARG A 131 -0.42 5.00 2.95
N ASN A 132 -0.34 6.03 2.12
CA ASN A 132 -1.50 6.56 1.40
C ASN A 132 -2.04 5.53 0.39
N ASN A 133 -1.16 4.86 -0.36
CA ASN A 133 -1.57 3.81 -1.31
C ASN A 133 -2.16 2.58 -0.60
N ILE A 134 -1.62 2.21 0.58
CA ILE A 134 -2.19 1.17 1.44
C ILE A 134 -3.60 1.54 1.88
N TYR A 135 -3.80 2.79 2.33
CA TYR A 135 -5.12 3.29 2.72
C TYR A 135 -6.10 3.17 1.54
N CYS A 136 -5.71 3.64 0.36
CA CYS A 136 -6.55 3.55 -0.83
C CYS A 136 -6.87 2.10 -1.22
N LEU A 137 -5.87 1.21 -1.25
CA LEU A 137 -6.08 -0.19 -1.58
C LEU A 137 -6.97 -0.90 -0.55
N ALA A 138 -6.85 -0.55 0.73
CA ALA A 138 -7.71 -1.09 1.79
C ALA A 138 -9.18 -0.71 1.61
N GLN A 139 -9.48 0.48 1.07
CA GLN A 139 -10.85 0.91 0.77
C GLN A 139 -11.49 0.12 -0.37
N LEU A 140 -10.69 -0.45 -1.26
CA LEU A 140 -11.15 -1.29 -2.38
C LEU A 140 -11.36 -2.75 -1.98
N LEU A 141 -10.92 -3.17 -0.80
CA LEU A 141 -11.14 -4.55 -0.32
C LEU A 141 -12.61 -4.76 0.09
N PRO A 142 -13.20 -5.93 -0.20
CA PRO A 142 -14.54 -6.28 0.27
C PRO A 142 -14.69 -6.09 1.79
N GLY A 143 -15.84 -5.57 2.23
CA GLY A 143 -16.11 -5.25 3.63
C GLY A 143 -15.44 -3.95 4.13
N SER A 144 -15.02 -3.04 3.24
CA SER A 144 -14.46 -1.74 3.64
C SER A 144 -15.47 -0.77 4.25
N SER A 145 -16.78 -1.01 4.07
CA SER A 145 -17.86 -0.20 4.68
C SER A 145 -18.10 -0.49 6.16
N GLU A 146 -17.50 -1.55 6.71
CA GLU A 146 -17.39 -1.66 8.16
C GLU A 146 -16.27 -0.73 8.58
N THR A 147 -16.65 0.44 9.08
CA THR A 147 -15.81 1.29 9.92
C THR A 147 -15.33 0.41 11.06
N ALA A 148 -14.21 -0.27 10.85
CA ALA A 148 -13.47 -0.91 11.91
C ALA A 148 -13.09 0.21 12.86
N GLU A 149 -13.81 0.27 13.97
CA GLU A 149 -13.41 1.01 15.16
C GLU A 149 -11.91 0.77 15.35
N PRO A 150 -11.10 1.80 15.64
CA PRO A 150 -9.68 1.59 15.86
C PRO A 150 -9.56 0.55 16.95
N THR A 151 -9.14 -0.67 16.59
CA THR A 151 -8.73 -1.65 17.58
C THR A 151 -7.62 -0.95 18.34
N GLN A 152 -7.93 -0.52 19.56
CA GLN A 152 -6.93 -0.04 20.49
C GLN A 152 -5.91 -1.16 20.52
N ALA A 153 -4.73 -0.88 19.97
CA ALA A 153 -3.57 -1.72 20.18
C ALA A 153 -3.56 -1.95 21.68
N GLY A 154 -3.71 -3.20 22.09
CA GLY A 154 -3.61 -3.56 23.49
C GLY A 154 -2.36 -2.87 24.02
N THR A 155 -2.51 -2.26 25.19
CA THR A 155 -1.39 -1.81 26.00
C THR A 155 -0.52 -3.03 26.28
N GLU A 156 0.30 -3.43 25.31
CA GLU A 156 1.51 -4.17 25.60
C GLU A 156 2.35 -3.19 26.39
N ASP A 157 2.48 -3.49 27.69
CA ASP A 157 3.43 -2.83 28.57
C ASP A 157 4.73 -2.66 27.80
N SER A 158 5.12 -1.40 27.60
CA SER A 158 6.37 -1.09 26.94
C SER A 158 7.47 -1.82 27.72
N PRO A 159 8.25 -2.69 27.07
CA PRO A 159 9.37 -3.33 27.75
C PRO A 159 10.24 -2.23 28.36
N PRO A 160 10.77 -2.43 29.59
CA PRO A 160 11.58 -1.44 30.27
C PRO A 160 12.69 -0.95 29.33
N PRO A 161 12.97 0.37 29.29
CA PRO A 161 13.93 0.92 28.36
C PRO A 161 15.25 0.17 28.55
N PRO A 162 15.84 -0.38 27.47
CA PRO A 162 17.14 -1.02 27.58
C PRO A 162 18.14 -0.02 28.16
N PRO A 163 19.14 -0.50 28.92
CA PRO A 163 20.18 0.37 29.48
C PRO A 163 20.77 1.25 28.38
N ALA A 164 21.13 2.48 28.74
CA ALA A 164 21.67 3.47 27.81
C ALA A 164 22.85 2.84 27.04
N SER A 165 22.59 2.46 25.79
CA SER A 165 23.61 1.92 24.91
C SER A 165 24.58 3.04 24.56
N ASP A 166 25.88 2.74 24.63
CA ASP A 166 26.90 3.69 24.22
C ASP A 166 26.71 4.11 22.75
N THR A 167 27.36 5.21 22.37
CA THR A 167 27.20 5.80 21.04
C THR A 167 27.54 4.80 19.93
N PHE A 168 28.54 3.94 20.12
CA PHE A 168 28.93 2.95 19.11
C PHE A 168 27.83 1.90 18.92
N GLN A 169 27.29 1.38 20.02
CA GLN A 169 26.20 0.40 19.98
C GLN A 169 24.94 0.97 19.35
N ARG A 170 24.61 2.26 19.59
CA ARG A 170 23.49 2.93 18.91
C ARG A 170 23.68 3.00 17.39
N LYS A 171 24.90 3.29 16.92
CA LYS A 171 25.21 3.27 15.47
C LYS A 171 24.98 1.88 14.89
N LEU A 172 25.46 0.86 15.59
CA LEU A 172 25.32 -0.52 15.14
C LEU A 172 23.85 -0.94 15.10
N GLN A 173 23.08 -0.68 16.15
CA GLN A 173 21.64 -0.94 16.19
C GLN A 173 20.88 -0.21 15.07
N GLY A 174 21.26 1.02 14.75
CA GLY A 174 20.71 1.75 13.61
C GLY A 174 20.96 1.04 12.29
N CYS A 175 22.19 0.56 12.08
CA CYS A 175 22.56 -0.21 10.89
C CYS A 175 21.75 -1.52 10.77
N GLN A 176 21.72 -2.31 11.85
CA GLN A 176 20.98 -3.57 11.92
C GLN A 176 19.48 -3.37 11.64
N PHE A 177 18.89 -2.30 12.18
CA PHE A 177 17.52 -1.91 11.92
C PHE A 177 17.27 -1.57 10.44
N LEU A 178 18.14 -0.74 9.83
CA LEU A 178 18.00 -0.36 8.43
C LEU A 178 18.17 -1.56 7.49
N ARG A 179 19.09 -2.47 7.80
CA ARG A 179 19.23 -3.71 7.03
C ARG A 179 17.98 -4.57 7.08
N GLY A 180 17.39 -4.71 8.27
CA GLY A 180 16.10 -5.40 8.42
C GLY A 180 14.97 -4.71 7.67
N TYR A 181 14.95 -3.37 7.65
CA TYR A 181 13.98 -2.61 6.88
C TYR A 181 14.08 -2.88 5.36
N HIS A 182 15.28 -2.86 4.77
CA HIS A 182 15.44 -3.15 3.34
C HIS A 182 15.01 -4.59 3.01
N ARG A 183 15.40 -5.58 3.84
CA ARG A 183 14.97 -6.97 3.70
C ARG A 183 13.45 -7.11 3.81
N PHE A 184 12.84 -6.38 4.73
CA PHE A 184 11.39 -6.31 4.88
C PHE A 184 10.71 -5.74 3.63
N MET A 185 11.22 -4.62 3.10
CA MET A 185 10.67 -4.01 1.88
C MET A 185 10.79 -4.92 0.66
N HIS A 186 11.87 -5.70 0.55
CA HIS A 186 11.97 -6.77 -0.44
C HIS A 186 10.84 -7.79 -0.29
N SER A 187 10.65 -8.30 0.93
CA SER A 187 9.60 -9.30 1.24
C SER A 187 8.19 -8.77 0.92
N VAL A 188 7.94 -7.49 1.23
CA VAL A 188 6.68 -6.81 0.90
C VAL A 188 6.48 -6.71 -0.61
N GLY A 189 7.55 -6.38 -1.36
CA GLY A 189 7.53 -6.37 -2.83
C GLY A 189 7.12 -7.72 -3.42
N GLN A 190 7.64 -8.83 -2.87
CA GLN A 190 7.26 -10.18 -3.29
C GLN A 190 5.76 -10.46 -3.11
N VAL A 191 5.17 -10.01 -2.00
CA VAL A 191 3.72 -10.16 -1.78
C VAL A 191 2.92 -9.37 -2.82
N PHE A 192 3.30 -8.11 -3.08
CA PHE A 192 2.63 -7.31 -4.10
C PHE A 192 2.81 -7.85 -5.52
N HIS A 193 3.95 -8.48 -5.82
CA HIS A 193 4.17 -9.16 -7.09
C HIS A 193 3.12 -10.25 -7.32
N LYS A 194 2.96 -11.16 -6.36
CA LYS A 194 1.97 -12.24 -6.43
C LYS A 194 0.53 -11.74 -6.54
N TRP A 195 0.19 -10.63 -5.87
CA TRP A 195 -1.17 -10.07 -5.94
C TRP A 195 -1.53 -9.54 -7.33
N ARG A 196 -0.54 -9.07 -8.09
CA ARG A 196 -0.71 -8.60 -9.46
C ARG A 196 -0.77 -9.77 -10.46
N GLU A 197 0.06 -10.80 -10.25
CA GLU A 197 0.07 -12.02 -11.07
C GLU A 197 -1.18 -12.89 -10.86
N SER A 198 -1.82 -12.74 -9.71
CA SER A 198 -3.10 -13.36 -9.39
C SER A 198 -4.23 -12.32 -9.49
N PRO A 199 -4.58 -11.84 -10.71
CA PRO A 199 -5.83 -11.15 -10.86
C PRO A 199 -6.88 -12.14 -10.37
N SER A 200 -7.66 -11.71 -9.37
CA SER A 200 -8.75 -12.53 -8.84
C SER A 200 -9.43 -13.22 -10.01
N ARG A 201 -9.51 -14.56 -9.99
CA ARG A 201 -10.30 -15.38 -10.94
C ARG A 201 -11.80 -15.10 -10.78
N SER A 202 -12.20 -13.84 -10.62
CA SER A 202 -13.55 -13.37 -10.89
C SER A 202 -13.76 -13.49 -12.39
N ARG A 203 -14.12 -14.70 -12.84
CA ARG A 203 -14.98 -14.91 -14.01
C ARG A 203 -16.20 -14.02 -13.87
N ARG A 204 -16.08 -12.73 -14.19
CA ARG A 204 -17.23 -11.98 -14.66
C ARG A 204 -17.24 -12.20 -16.15
N HIS A 205 -18.06 -13.16 -16.56
CA HIS A 205 -18.77 -13.05 -17.82
C HIS A 205 -19.38 -11.65 -17.86
N SER A 206 -18.73 -10.73 -18.54
CA SER A 206 -19.45 -9.63 -19.15
C SER A 206 -20.28 -10.29 -20.25
N PRO A 207 -21.63 -10.34 -20.18
CA PRO A 207 -22.37 -10.60 -21.39
C PRO A 207 -22.06 -9.41 -22.28
N HIS A 208 -21.31 -9.65 -23.36
CA HIS A 208 -21.27 -8.70 -24.46
C HIS A 208 -22.73 -8.43 -24.81
N ARG A 209 -23.22 -7.24 -24.46
CA ARG A 209 -24.45 -6.69 -25.02
C ARG A 209 -24.20 -6.62 -26.52
N ALA A 210 -24.62 -7.66 -27.23
CA ALA A 210 -24.78 -7.63 -28.65
C ALA A 210 -25.79 -6.51 -28.93
N LEU A 211 -25.26 -5.35 -29.34
CA LEU A 211 -26.04 -4.30 -29.95
C LEU A 211 -26.79 -4.95 -31.12
N ARG A 212 -28.09 -5.20 -30.92
CA ARG A 212 -29.03 -5.41 -32.01
C ARG A 212 -29.08 -4.14 -32.85
N LYS A 213 -28.14 -3.99 -33.77
CA LYS A 213 -28.31 -3.16 -34.96
C LYS A 213 -28.98 -4.04 -36.01
N GLY A 214 -30.30 -3.91 -36.09
CA GLY A 214 -31.05 -4.37 -37.25
C GLY A 214 -30.54 -3.65 -38.49
N ALA A 215 -29.85 -4.38 -39.36
CA ALA A 215 -29.59 -3.98 -40.73
C ALA A 215 -30.34 -4.97 -41.61
N TYR A 216 -31.48 -4.50 -42.13
CA TYR A 216 -32.27 -5.14 -43.17
C TYR A 216 -31.37 -5.58 -44.33
N ARG A 217 -31.22 -6.89 -44.54
CA ARG A 217 -30.83 -7.45 -45.84
C ARG A 217 -32.10 -7.86 -46.58
N MET A 218 -32.59 -6.97 -47.45
CA MET A 218 -33.49 -7.37 -48.53
C MET A 218 -32.67 -8.18 -49.55
N GLN A 219 -32.98 -9.47 -49.70
CA GLN A 219 -32.66 -10.24 -50.90
C GLN A 219 -33.83 -10.10 -51.90
N PRO A 220 -33.59 -9.72 -53.16
CA PRO A 220 -34.62 -9.80 -54.20
C PRO A 220 -34.77 -11.26 -54.65
N SER A 221 -35.92 -11.86 -54.32
CA SER A 221 -36.40 -13.12 -54.90
C SER A 221 -36.75 -12.89 -56.37
N MET A 222 -35.91 -13.38 -57.29
CA MET A 222 -36.20 -13.38 -58.72
C MET A 222 -37.18 -14.50 -59.09
N ARG A 223 -38.18 -14.05 -59.84
CA ARG A 223 -39.37 -14.67 -60.40
C ARG A 223 -39.03 -15.81 -61.38
N GLY A 224 -39.83 -16.88 -61.37
CA GLY A 224 -39.73 -17.93 -62.40
C GLY A 224 -40.79 -19.03 -62.31
N LYS A 225 -42.08 -18.69 -62.31
CA LYS A 225 -43.16 -19.66 -62.53
C LYS A 225 -43.15 -20.09 -64.00
N ARG A 226 -42.93 -21.39 -64.27
CA ARG A 226 -43.38 -22.04 -65.50
C ARG A 226 -44.23 -23.26 -65.17
N LEU A 227 -45.37 -23.29 -65.85
CA LEU A 227 -46.42 -24.29 -65.88
C LEU A 227 -45.89 -25.63 -66.41
N MET A 228 -46.46 -26.76 -65.96
CA MET A 228 -46.64 -27.96 -66.76
C MET A 228 -47.92 -28.71 -66.32
N PRO A 229 -48.58 -29.46 -67.23
CA PRO A 229 -50.00 -29.77 -67.16
C PRO A 229 -50.33 -31.16 -66.59
N ARG A 230 -51.61 -31.29 -66.25
CA ARG A 230 -52.32 -32.47 -65.73
C ARG A 230 -52.50 -33.53 -66.82
N GLY A 231 -52.24 -34.81 -66.51
CA GLY A 231 -52.54 -35.97 -67.36
C GLY A 231 -52.80 -37.22 -66.49
N GLN A 232 -53.83 -37.99 -66.84
CA GLN A 232 -54.53 -39.03 -66.05
C GLN A 232 -53.91 -40.45 -66.14
N LEU A 233 -54.07 -41.25 -65.05
CA LEU A 233 -54.46 -42.70 -64.85
C LEU A 233 -54.12 -43.79 -65.90
N PRO A 234 -54.29 -45.12 -65.65
CA PRO A 234 -54.62 -45.87 -64.40
C PRO A 234 -53.76 -47.13 -64.14
N GLN A 235 -53.91 -47.74 -62.95
CA GLN A 235 -54.04 -49.20 -62.81
C GLN A 235 -54.92 -49.53 -61.60
#